data_AF-A0A7C0WMT0-F1
#
_entry.id   AF-A0A7C0WMT0-F1
#
_cell.length_a   1.000
_cell.length_b   1.000
_cell.length_c   1.000
_cell.angle_alpha   90.00
_cell.angle_beta   90.00
_cell.angle_gamma   90.00
#
_symmetry.space_group_name_H-M   'P 1'
#
loop_
_entity.id
_entity.type
_entity.pdbx_description
1 polymer ?
#
loop_
_entity_poly.entity_id
_entity_poly.type
_entity_poly.pdbx_seq_one_letter_code
_entity_poly.pdbx_strand_id
1 'polypeptide(L)'
;MKGAMGFDVVSAPARGLWRVARVPDPLQLPPLPPPTETPSRSAGNRYDAPDATYRVTYAGTTLECCFTETLARFRLDQKLPLAAIKREWAQDNKMTLGSIPADWRVQRLKANFSVPPDAVFVNVDHPDTLKTLRYHYGDSLAELGVQDLDRGDITAETGWSPDGSHTSSTRTARSRGLDTGHDS
;
A
#
# COMPACT_ATOMS: atom_id res chain seq x y z
N MET A 1 -1.32 22.18 -7.41
CA MET A 1 -0.37 23.29 -7.18
C MET A 1 1.02 22.71 -7.43
N LYS A 2 1.97 23.44 -8.02
CA LYS A 2 3.36 22.96 -8.06
C LYS A 2 3.96 23.13 -6.67
N GLY A 3 4.35 22.04 -6.02
CA GLY A 3 5.02 22.06 -4.72
C GLY A 3 6.47 22.51 -4.85
N ALA A 4 7.12 22.76 -3.70
CA ALA A 4 8.56 22.99 -3.64
C ALA A 4 9.29 21.86 -4.38
N MET A 5 10.33 22.20 -5.16
CA MET A 5 11.16 21.26 -5.92
C MET A 5 10.48 20.55 -7.11
N GLY A 6 9.32 21.00 -7.60
CA GLY A 6 8.71 20.45 -8.81
C GLY A 6 7.92 19.15 -8.61
N PHE A 7 7.62 18.80 -7.36
CA PHE A 7 6.63 17.78 -7.04
C PHE A 7 5.20 18.26 -7.30
N ASP A 8 4.33 17.37 -7.76
CA ASP A 8 2.91 17.64 -7.73
C ASP A 8 2.38 17.46 -6.30
N VAL A 9 1.66 18.46 -5.82
CA VAL A 9 1.08 18.44 -4.47
C VAL A 9 -0.41 18.67 -4.50
N VAL A 10 -1.08 17.94 -3.62
CA VAL A 10 -2.53 17.96 -3.42
C VAL A 10 -2.85 18.28 -1.97
N SER A 11 -3.94 19.02 -1.77
CA SER A 11 -4.45 19.35 -0.44
C SER A 11 -5.04 18.12 0.23
N ALA A 12 -5.11 18.17 1.56
CA ALA A 12 -5.89 17.25 2.36
C ALA A 12 -7.33 17.06 1.81
N PRO A 13 -7.82 15.80 1.71
CA PRO A 13 -9.21 15.56 1.33
C PRO A 13 -10.18 16.18 2.34
N ALA A 14 -11.13 16.99 1.86
CA ALA A 14 -12.07 17.73 2.71
C ALA A 14 -12.97 16.83 3.58
N ARG A 15 -13.23 15.60 3.15
CA ARG A 15 -14.03 14.59 3.89
C ARG A 15 -13.21 13.77 4.88
N GLY A 16 -11.95 14.16 5.11
CA GLY A 16 -11.00 13.41 5.92
C GLY A 16 -10.55 12.12 5.25
N LEU A 17 -9.94 11.27 6.05
CA LEU A 17 -9.37 9.99 5.65
C LEU A 17 -9.97 8.85 6.49
N TRP A 18 -9.98 7.66 5.92
CA TRP A 18 -10.41 6.43 6.55
C TRP A 18 -9.21 5.56 6.89
N ARG A 19 -9.28 4.85 8.01
CA ARG A 19 -8.32 3.80 8.40
C ARG A 19 -9.06 2.62 9.00
N VAL A 20 -8.62 1.42 8.65
CA VAL A 20 -9.06 0.16 9.29
C VAL A 20 -7.85 -0.42 10.00
N ALA A 21 -7.89 -0.43 11.34
CA ALA A 21 -6.75 -0.82 12.16
C ALA A 21 -7.20 -1.63 13.39
N ARG A 22 -6.24 -2.22 14.09
CA ARG A 22 -6.54 -3.08 15.25
C ARG A 22 -7.07 -2.26 16.43
N VAL A 23 -7.89 -2.91 17.24
CA VAL A 23 -8.22 -2.44 18.60
C VAL A 23 -6.94 -2.31 19.45
N PRO A 24 -6.93 -1.50 20.52
CA PRO A 24 -8.05 -0.67 21.01
C PRO A 24 -8.18 0.67 20.28
N ASP A 25 -7.10 1.23 19.76
CA ASP A 25 -7.09 2.55 19.14
C ASP A 25 -6.59 2.46 17.68
N PRO A 26 -7.48 2.65 16.69
CA PRO A 26 -7.13 2.57 15.29
C PRO A 26 -6.33 3.79 14.79
N LEU A 27 -6.24 4.87 15.57
CA LEU A 27 -5.47 6.07 15.22
C LEU A 27 -4.12 6.14 15.93
N GLN A 28 -3.85 5.23 16.87
CA GLN A 28 -2.54 5.10 17.48
C GLN A 28 -1.47 4.98 16.38
N LEU A 29 -0.44 5.82 16.49
CA LEU A 29 0.69 5.79 15.58
C LEU A 29 1.40 4.44 15.73
N PRO A 30 1.74 3.77 14.62
CA PRO A 30 2.51 2.55 14.70
C PRO A 30 3.87 2.81 15.36
N PRO A 31 4.50 1.78 15.94
CA PRO A 31 5.90 1.88 16.34
C PRO A 31 6.76 2.24 15.13
N LEU A 32 7.94 2.81 15.37
CA LEU A 32 8.91 2.96 14.31
C LEU A 32 9.28 1.58 13.74
N PRO A 33 9.49 1.46 12.43
CA PRO A 33 10.00 0.21 11.86
C PRO A 33 11.38 -0.09 12.48
N PRO A 34 11.78 -1.38 12.59
CA PRO A 34 13.14 -1.69 12.97
C PRO A 34 14.11 -1.08 11.93
N PRO A 35 15.25 -0.51 12.36
CA PRO A 35 16.24 -0.01 11.41
C PRO A 35 16.71 -1.17 10.54
N THR A 36 16.71 -0.98 9.22
CA THR A 36 17.26 -2.00 8.32
C THR A 36 18.67 -1.55 7.93
N GLU A 37 19.69 -2.34 8.25
CA GLU A 37 21.09 -2.03 7.89
C GLU A 37 21.31 -1.98 6.37
N THR A 38 20.39 -2.58 5.60
CA THR A 38 20.37 -2.49 4.14
C THR A 38 18.96 -2.12 3.69
N PRO A 39 18.75 -0.95 3.07
CA PRO A 39 17.46 -0.62 2.45
C PRO A 39 17.22 -1.58 1.30
N SER A 40 16.35 -2.56 1.50
CA SER A 40 15.90 -3.46 0.44
C SER A 40 14.49 -3.07 0.01
N ARG A 41 14.18 -3.24 -1.28
CA ARG A 41 12.82 -3.02 -1.82
C ARG A 41 11.75 -3.84 -1.09
N SER A 42 12.13 -4.91 -0.37
CA SER A 42 11.22 -5.80 0.34
C SER A 42 11.18 -5.61 1.86
N ALA A 43 12.00 -4.71 2.43
CA ALA A 43 12.02 -4.44 3.86
C ALA A 43 10.93 -3.42 4.23
N GLY A 44 10.03 -3.79 5.14
CA GLY A 44 8.96 -2.91 5.63
C GLY A 44 7.74 -2.78 4.70
N ASN A 45 6.82 -1.88 5.04
CA ASN A 45 5.76 -1.50 4.11
C ASN A 45 6.27 -0.45 3.12
N ARG A 46 5.59 -0.34 1.98
CA ARG A 46 6.01 0.43 0.78
C ARG A 46 6.58 1.83 1.02
N TYR A 47 6.03 2.58 1.99
CA TYR A 47 6.42 3.96 2.27
C TYR A 47 7.09 4.14 3.64
N ASP A 48 7.41 3.04 4.33
CA ASP A 48 8.01 3.11 5.67
C ASP A 48 9.43 3.68 5.59
N ALA A 49 9.84 4.38 6.66
CA ALA A 49 11.19 4.91 6.77
C ALA A 49 12.20 3.74 6.86
N PRO A 50 13.10 3.56 5.89
CA PRO A 50 14.07 2.45 5.92
C PRO A 50 15.04 2.56 7.11
N ASP A 51 15.28 3.78 7.57
CA ASP A 51 16.17 4.16 8.67
C ASP A 51 15.44 4.47 9.98
N ALA A 52 14.13 4.20 10.05
CA ALA A 52 13.30 4.47 11.22
C ALA A 52 13.25 5.96 11.66
N THR A 53 13.46 6.91 10.74
CA THR A 53 13.42 8.35 11.06
C THR A 53 12.00 8.92 11.20
N TYR A 54 11.00 8.31 10.58
CA TYR A 54 9.61 8.74 10.65
C TYR A 54 8.63 7.57 10.76
N ARG A 55 7.42 7.89 11.21
CA ARG A 55 6.29 6.96 11.31
C ARG A 55 5.33 7.20 10.15
N VAL A 56 4.73 6.12 9.64
CA VAL A 56 3.78 6.19 8.53
C VAL A 56 2.42 5.70 8.98
N THR A 57 1.38 6.46 8.64
CA THR A 57 -0.01 6.02 8.83
C THR A 57 -0.67 5.83 7.48
N TYR A 58 -1.08 4.58 7.19
CA TYR A 58 -1.80 4.25 5.97
C TYR A 58 -3.30 4.52 6.15
N ALA A 59 -3.84 5.33 5.24
CA ALA A 59 -5.25 5.72 5.22
C ALA A 59 -5.70 5.94 3.78
N GLY A 60 -7.01 5.90 3.55
CA GLY A 60 -7.61 6.07 2.22
C GLY A 60 -8.74 7.10 2.22
N THR A 61 -9.10 7.60 1.05
CA THR A 61 -10.23 8.55 0.91
C THR A 61 -11.60 7.87 1.02
N THR A 62 -11.64 6.55 0.88
CA THR A 62 -12.85 5.72 0.97
C THR A 62 -12.61 4.56 1.92
N LEU A 63 -13.64 4.17 2.68
CA LEU A 63 -13.57 3.04 3.61
C LEU A 63 -13.34 1.70 2.87
N GLU A 64 -13.92 1.56 1.69
CA GLU A 64 -13.82 0.40 0.81
C GLU A 64 -12.36 0.14 0.40
N CYS A 65 -11.61 1.19 0.07
CA CYS A 65 -10.17 1.11 -0.22
C CYS A 65 -9.40 0.58 1.00
N CYS A 66 -9.67 1.10 2.19
CA CYS A 66 -9.01 0.66 3.42
C CYS A 66 -9.31 -0.81 3.76
N PHE A 67 -10.55 -1.26 3.54
CA PHE A 67 -10.89 -2.68 3.68
C PHE A 67 -10.14 -3.54 2.66
N THR A 68 -10.17 -3.12 1.40
CA THR A 68 -9.52 -3.77 0.27
C THR A 68 -8.03 -3.99 0.54
N GLU A 69 -7.35 -2.98 1.07
CA GLU A 69 -5.94 -3.03 1.45
C GLU A 69 -5.70 -3.95 2.66
N THR A 70 -6.50 -3.79 3.73
CA THR A 70 -6.33 -4.60 4.95
C THR A 70 -6.55 -6.09 4.69
N LEU A 71 -7.44 -6.40 3.74
CA LEU A 71 -7.79 -7.76 3.31
C LEU A 71 -6.88 -8.30 2.21
N ALA A 72 -5.98 -7.51 1.63
CA ALA A 72 -5.15 -7.93 0.50
C ALA A 72 -4.35 -9.21 0.80
N ARG A 73 -3.87 -9.36 2.04
CA ARG A 73 -3.14 -10.56 2.52
C ARG A 73 -3.94 -11.87 2.45
N PHE A 74 -5.27 -11.80 2.41
CA PHE A 74 -6.15 -12.98 2.33
C PHE A 74 -6.51 -13.32 0.87
N ARG A 75 -6.07 -12.52 -0.10
CA ARG A 75 -6.29 -12.81 -1.52
C ARG A 75 -5.45 -14.02 -1.90
N LEU A 76 -6.09 -14.97 -2.57
CA LEU A 76 -5.39 -16.11 -3.13
C LEU A 76 -4.60 -15.68 -4.35
N ASP A 77 -3.34 -16.09 -4.41
CA ASP A 77 -2.56 -15.91 -5.62
C ASP A 77 -3.13 -16.79 -6.73
N GLN A 78 -3.32 -16.20 -7.91
CA GLN A 78 -3.96 -16.86 -9.06
C GLN A 78 -3.13 -18.04 -9.57
N LYS A 79 -1.83 -18.07 -9.26
CA LYS A 79 -0.89 -19.13 -9.65
C LYS A 79 -0.89 -20.33 -8.70
N LEU A 80 -1.59 -20.26 -7.55
CA LEU A 80 -1.64 -21.38 -6.63
C LEU A 80 -2.45 -22.54 -7.25
N PRO A 81 -1.99 -23.80 -7.13
CA PRO A 81 -2.77 -24.97 -7.55
C PRO A 81 -3.90 -25.24 -6.54
N LEU A 82 -4.88 -24.33 -6.51
CA LEU A 82 -5.94 -24.26 -5.50
C LEU A 82 -6.74 -25.56 -5.36
N ALA A 83 -6.88 -26.32 -6.45
CA ALA A 83 -7.61 -27.58 -6.45
C ALA A 83 -6.92 -28.68 -5.61
N ALA A 84 -5.59 -28.78 -5.68
CA ALA A 84 -4.83 -29.77 -4.92
C ALA A 84 -4.83 -29.44 -3.42
N ILE A 85 -4.58 -28.17 -3.08
CA ILE A 85 -4.49 -27.72 -1.67
C ILE A 85 -5.86 -27.77 -0.98
N LYS A 86 -6.95 -27.39 -1.68
CA LYS A 86 -8.31 -27.47 -1.13
C LYS A 86 -8.70 -28.91 -0.75
N ARG A 87 -8.30 -29.90 -1.54
CA ARG A 87 -8.62 -31.32 -1.28
C ARG A 87 -7.90 -31.84 -0.03
N GLU A 88 -6.62 -31.51 0.11
CA GLU A 88 -5.80 -31.87 1.27
C GLU A 88 -6.30 -31.19 2.55
N TRP A 89 -6.61 -29.89 2.50
CA TRP A 89 -6.98 -29.13 3.70
C TRP A 89 -8.40 -29.39 4.18
N ALA A 90 -9.31 -29.77 3.29
CA ALA A 90 -10.65 -30.23 3.66
C ALA A 90 -10.63 -31.52 4.50
N GLN A 91 -9.59 -32.35 4.35
CA GLN A 91 -9.43 -33.58 5.14
C GLN A 91 -8.93 -33.31 6.56
N ASP A 92 -8.25 -32.18 6.78
CA ASP A 92 -7.61 -31.81 8.06
C ASP A 92 -8.42 -30.83 8.92
N ASN A 93 -9.68 -30.52 8.55
CA ASN A 93 -10.51 -29.51 9.21
C ASN A 93 -9.85 -28.11 9.30
N LYS A 94 -8.98 -27.78 8.34
CA LYS A 94 -8.31 -26.48 8.24
C LYS A 94 -9.26 -25.46 7.59
N MET A 95 -9.10 -24.17 7.94
CA MET A 95 -9.86 -23.12 7.26
C MET A 95 -9.64 -23.16 5.74
N THR A 96 -10.69 -22.87 4.97
CA THR A 96 -10.58 -22.82 3.52
C THR A 96 -9.63 -21.69 3.10
N LEU A 97 -8.82 -21.96 2.08
CA LEU A 97 -7.98 -20.96 1.44
C LEU A 97 -8.79 -19.73 1.04
N GLY A 98 -8.31 -18.53 1.42
CA GLY A 98 -8.98 -17.26 1.17
C GLY A 98 -10.09 -16.92 2.17
N SER A 99 -10.35 -17.78 3.17
CA SER A 99 -11.25 -17.45 4.27
C SER A 99 -10.66 -16.38 5.18
N ILE A 100 -11.51 -15.48 5.62
CA ILE A 100 -11.20 -14.48 6.64
C ILE A 100 -11.59 -15.07 8.00
N PRO A 101 -10.66 -15.14 8.99
CA PRO A 101 -10.99 -15.57 10.35
C PRO A 101 -12.19 -14.81 10.92
N ALA A 102 -13.07 -15.49 11.64
CA ALA A 102 -14.28 -14.87 12.20
C ALA A 102 -13.94 -13.70 13.16
N ASP A 103 -12.88 -13.88 13.94
CA ASP A 103 -12.37 -12.91 14.91
C ASP A 103 -11.71 -11.67 14.24
N TRP A 104 -11.40 -11.73 12.94
CA TRP A 104 -10.81 -10.61 12.22
C TRP A 104 -11.65 -9.34 12.32
N ARG A 105 -12.99 -9.50 12.28
CA ARG A 105 -13.96 -8.39 12.35
C ARG A 105 -14.04 -7.76 13.73
N VAL A 106 -13.83 -8.53 14.80
CA VAL A 106 -13.93 -8.02 16.19
C VAL A 106 -12.62 -7.43 16.69
N GLN A 107 -11.49 -7.79 16.05
CA GLN A 107 -10.17 -7.26 16.39
C GLN A 107 -9.83 -5.92 15.73
N ARG A 108 -10.76 -5.32 14.98
CA ARG A 108 -10.49 -4.10 14.18
C ARG A 108 -11.60 -3.08 14.30
N LEU A 109 -11.19 -1.83 14.21
CA LEU A 109 -12.08 -0.67 14.17
C LEU A 109 -11.90 0.07 12.84
N LYS A 110 -12.97 0.71 12.39
CA LYS A 110 -12.93 1.72 11.34
C LYS A 110 -12.87 3.10 11.99
N ALA A 111 -11.98 3.94 11.50
CA ALA A 111 -11.88 5.34 11.93
C ALA A 111 -11.96 6.25 10.71
N ASN A 112 -12.74 7.32 10.85
CA ASN A 112 -12.67 8.48 9.97
C ASN A 112 -12.04 9.62 10.77
N PHE A 113 -11.06 10.30 10.18
CA PHE A 113 -10.34 11.37 10.86
C PHE A 113 -9.96 12.47 9.89
N SER A 114 -9.93 13.70 10.39
CA SER A 114 -9.42 14.85 9.65
C SER A 114 -7.92 14.97 9.84
N VAL A 115 -7.25 15.47 8.82
CA VAL A 115 -5.85 15.93 8.89
C VAL A 115 -5.85 17.46 8.98
N PRO A 116 -4.75 18.07 9.47
CA PRO A 116 -4.63 19.53 9.49
C PRO A 116 -4.96 20.15 8.12
N PRO A 117 -5.72 21.26 8.06
CA PRO A 117 -6.14 21.87 6.79
C PRO A 117 -4.97 22.33 5.90
N ASP A 118 -3.83 22.62 6.51
CA ASP A 118 -2.57 23.01 5.90
C ASP A 118 -1.67 21.81 5.54
N ALA A 119 -2.12 20.57 5.80
CA ALA A 119 -1.40 19.38 5.38
C ALA A 119 -1.35 19.29 3.84
N VAL A 120 -0.13 19.06 3.34
CA VAL A 120 0.16 18.93 1.91
C VAL A 120 0.63 17.51 1.64
N PHE A 121 0.05 16.87 0.63
CA PHE A 121 0.42 15.53 0.20
C PHE A 121 1.11 15.58 -1.15
N VAL A 122 2.14 14.77 -1.32
CA VAL A 122 2.79 14.58 -2.63
C VAL A 122 2.01 13.55 -3.43
N ASN A 123 1.65 13.90 -4.65
CA ASN A 123 1.06 12.96 -5.59
C ASN A 123 2.17 12.15 -6.27
N VAL A 124 2.47 10.98 -5.70
CA VAL A 124 3.57 10.11 -6.15
C VAL A 124 3.37 9.53 -7.56
N ASP A 125 2.11 9.43 -8.01
CA ASP A 125 1.76 8.90 -9.33
C ASP A 125 1.83 9.97 -10.45
N HIS A 126 2.01 11.26 -10.10
CA HIS A 126 2.00 12.34 -11.09
C HIS A 126 3.27 12.33 -11.95
N PRO A 127 3.18 12.56 -13.28
CA PRO A 127 4.34 12.60 -14.16
C PRO A 127 5.42 13.60 -13.73
N ASP A 128 5.03 14.78 -13.24
CA ASP A 128 5.98 15.78 -12.73
C ASP A 128 6.74 15.28 -11.49
N THR A 129 6.06 14.59 -10.57
CA THR A 129 6.70 13.96 -9.41
C THR A 129 7.70 12.90 -9.85
N LEU A 130 7.31 12.00 -10.76
CA LEU A 130 8.20 10.97 -11.30
C LEU A 130 9.42 11.57 -12.00
N LYS A 131 9.21 12.63 -12.80
CA LYS A 131 10.30 13.35 -13.47
C LYS A 131 11.26 13.97 -12.46
N THR A 132 10.74 14.61 -11.42
CA THR A 132 11.53 15.21 -10.34
C THR A 132 12.34 14.14 -9.60
N LEU A 133 11.75 13.00 -9.27
CA LEU A 133 12.45 11.89 -8.63
C LEU A 133 13.58 11.35 -9.49
N ARG A 134 13.34 11.10 -10.79
CA ARG A 134 14.37 10.67 -11.75
C ARG A 134 15.52 11.67 -11.84
N TYR A 135 15.20 12.97 -11.89
CA TYR A 135 16.21 14.02 -12.05
C TYR A 135 17.10 14.17 -10.81
N HIS A 136 16.53 14.10 -9.61
CA HIS A 136 17.28 14.33 -8.37
C HIS A 136 17.91 13.08 -7.76
N TYR A 137 17.33 11.91 -8.01
CA TYR A 137 17.73 10.65 -7.35
C TYR A 137 18.13 9.55 -8.34
N GLY A 138 18.34 9.87 -9.62
CA GLY A 138 18.66 8.87 -10.66
C GLY A 138 19.84 7.96 -10.28
N ASP A 139 20.93 8.53 -9.77
CA ASP A 139 22.11 7.75 -9.36
C ASP A 139 21.80 6.81 -8.19
N SER A 140 21.13 7.31 -7.14
CA SER A 140 20.72 6.48 -6.00
C SER A 140 19.70 5.40 -6.38
N LEU A 141 18.80 5.70 -7.32
CA LEU A 141 17.84 4.72 -7.86
C LEU A 141 18.58 3.62 -8.63
N ALA A 142 19.59 3.99 -9.43
CA ALA A 142 20.41 3.03 -10.16
C ALA A 142 21.21 2.11 -9.23
N GLU A 143 21.77 2.64 -8.14
CA GLU A 143 22.42 1.85 -7.08
C GLU A 143 21.47 0.84 -6.42
N LEU A 144 20.18 1.18 -6.33
CA LEU A 144 19.11 0.31 -5.84
C LEU A 144 18.52 -0.62 -6.92
N GLY A 145 19.10 -0.64 -8.13
CA GLY A 145 18.66 -1.49 -9.24
C GLY A 145 17.45 -0.97 -10.02
N VAL A 146 17.04 0.28 -9.81
CA VAL A 146 15.94 0.94 -10.53
C VAL A 146 16.53 1.83 -11.63
N GLN A 147 16.56 1.32 -12.87
CA GLN A 147 17.18 2.04 -13.99
C GLN A 147 16.29 3.14 -14.58
N ASP A 148 14.97 2.92 -14.63
CA ASP A 148 14.01 3.93 -15.07
C ASP A 148 12.77 3.86 -14.17
N LEU A 149 12.72 4.75 -13.19
CA LEU A 149 11.64 4.80 -12.20
C LEU A 149 10.30 5.10 -12.88
N ASP A 150 9.40 4.12 -12.90
CA ASP A 150 8.05 4.34 -13.39
C ASP A 150 6.99 4.18 -12.29
N ARG A 151 5.72 4.31 -12.68
CA ARG A 151 4.59 4.11 -11.77
C ARG A 151 4.54 2.66 -11.23
N GLY A 152 4.93 1.68 -12.04
CA GLY A 152 5.01 0.29 -11.63
C GLY A 152 5.96 0.12 -10.46
N ASP A 153 7.08 0.83 -10.45
CA ASP A 153 8.03 0.76 -9.33
C ASP A 153 7.47 1.31 -8.02
N ILE A 154 6.69 2.39 -8.09
CA ILE A 154 6.02 2.99 -6.93
C ILE A 154 4.86 2.11 -6.46
N THR A 155 4.14 1.46 -7.36
CA THR A 155 2.89 0.74 -7.05
C THR A 155 3.08 -0.78 -6.86
N ALA A 156 4.24 -1.34 -7.21
CA ALA A 156 4.54 -2.75 -7.04
C ALA A 156 4.33 -3.20 -5.59
N GLU A 157 3.82 -4.41 -5.40
CA GLU A 157 3.84 -5.07 -4.09
C GLU A 157 5.28 -5.42 -3.73
N THR A 158 5.67 -5.19 -2.48
CA THR A 158 6.91 -5.67 -1.90
C THR A 158 6.79 -7.19 -1.67
N GLY A 159 6.82 -7.95 -2.76
CA GLY A 159 6.80 -9.41 -2.73
C GLY A 159 8.16 -9.95 -2.31
N TRP A 160 8.20 -10.67 -1.19
CA TRP A 160 9.33 -11.54 -0.85
C TRP A 160 9.31 -12.77 -1.78
N SER A 161 10.39 -12.99 -2.53
CA SER A 161 10.60 -14.20 -3.34
C SER A 161 11.58 -15.13 -2.61
N PRO A 162 11.31 -16.43 -2.45
CA PRO A 162 12.17 -17.36 -1.70
C PRO A 162 13.55 -17.61 -2.35
N ASP A 163 13.71 -17.25 -3.62
CA ASP A 163 14.87 -17.54 -4.46
C ASP A 163 15.76 -16.31 -4.73
N GLY A 164 15.42 -15.15 -4.17
CA GLY A 164 16.13 -13.89 -4.43
C GLY A 164 15.94 -13.34 -5.85
N SER A 165 15.04 -13.92 -6.66
CA SER A 165 14.73 -13.38 -7.98
C SER A 165 13.66 -12.28 -7.86
N HIS A 166 14.01 -11.06 -8.29
CA HIS A 166 13.07 -9.96 -8.38
C HIS A 166 12.16 -10.19 -9.59
N THR A 167 10.99 -10.79 -9.38
CA THR A 167 9.93 -10.76 -10.38
C THR A 167 9.01 -9.57 -10.09
N SER A 168 9.14 -8.52 -10.88
CA SER A 168 8.16 -7.44 -10.95
C SER A 168 6.83 -8.00 -11.44
N SER A 169 5.97 -8.47 -10.53
CA SER A 169 4.56 -8.74 -10.86
C SER A 169 3.81 -7.42 -10.86
N THR A 170 3.65 -6.81 -12.03
CA THR A 170 2.77 -5.68 -12.26
C THR A 170 1.30 -6.13 -12.10
N ARG A 171 0.79 -6.17 -10.87
CA ARG A 171 -0.64 -6.38 -10.61
C ARG A 171 -1.38 -5.05 -10.72
N THR A 172 -1.97 -4.82 -11.88
CA THR A 172 -2.89 -3.70 -12.13
C THR A 172 -4.18 -3.89 -11.32
N ALA A 173 -4.32 -3.22 -10.19
CA ALA A 173 -5.62 -3.01 -9.55
C ALA A 173 -6.31 -1.79 -10.18
N ARG A 174 -7.13 -2.03 -11.21
CA ARG A 174 -8.05 -1.00 -11.75
C ARG A 174 -9.21 -0.84 -10.78
N SER A 175 -9.31 0.30 -10.11
CA SER A 175 -10.61 0.87 -9.72
C SER A 175 -10.88 2.09 -10.61
N ARG A 176 -11.51 1.84 -11.77
CA ARG A 176 -12.18 2.92 -12.51
C ARG A 176 -13.41 3.32 -11.69
N GLY A 177 -13.33 4.44 -10.99
CA GLY A 177 -14.53 5.21 -10.66
C GLY A 177 -15.00 5.87 -11.95
N LEU A 178 -15.87 5.20 -12.69
CA LEU A 178 -16.66 5.88 -13.73
C LEU A 178 -17.82 6.55 -13.02
N ASP A 179 -17.69 7.86 -12.88
CA ASP A 179 -18.81 8.77 -12.76
C ASP A 179 -19.63 8.67 -14.05
N THR A 180 -20.85 8.15 -13.96
CA THR A 180 -21.88 8.42 -14.96
C THR A 180 -23.03 9.04 -14.22
N GLY A 181 -23.09 10.37 -14.30
CA GLY A 181 -24.25 11.14 -13.92
C GLY A 181 -25.52 10.61 -14.58
N HIS A 182 -26.61 10.70 -13.84
CA HIS A 182 -27.93 10.72 -14.43
C HIS A 182 -28.64 11.96 -13.90
N ASP A 183 -28.74 12.95 -14.77
CA ASP A 183 -29.84 13.90 -14.80
C ASP A 183 -31.14 13.11 -14.98
N SER A 184 -32.09 13.30 -14.06
CA SER A 184 -33.52 13.54 -14.30
C SER A 184 -34.22 13.77 -12.95
#